data_AF-A0A1C5NBX5-F1
#
_entry.id   AF-A0A1C5NBX5-F1
#
_cell.length_a   1.000
_cell.length_b   1.000
_cell.length_c   1.000
_cell.angle_alpha   90.00
_cell.angle_beta   90.00
_cell.angle_gamma   90.00
#
_symmetry.space_group_name_H-M   'P 1'
#
loop_
_entity.id
_entity.type
_entity.pdbx_description
1 polymer ?
#
loop_
_entity_poly.entity_id
_entity_poly.type
_entity_poly.pdbx_seq_one_letter_code
_entity_poly.pdbx_strand_id
1 'polypeptide(L)'
;MSQIKKKHIRSKTIWQIFMMFLEIAVIVGGLTLGSSLLWEFESGLDILERVGLFYGFYQILTYIILSNLNDIKADEFLALKNTASIALKACEYNDEAWKDIAKDQIDKQLDSGVFNDMLVRKNYGVLKQCIDENAIKNIEYMIIWAEHCAEESRLLWRFSFLLRLVK
;
A
#
# COMPACT_ATOMS: atom_id res chain seq x y z
N MET A 1 4.28 -14.26 26.46
CA MET A 1 3.26 -13.99 25.39
C MET A 1 2.06 -14.89 25.61
N SER A 2 0.88 -14.33 25.91
CA SER A 2 -0.30 -15.10 26.31
C SER A 2 -0.85 -16.01 25.20
N GLN A 3 -1.40 -17.17 25.58
CA GLN A 3 -2.05 -18.16 24.69
C GLN A 3 -3.09 -17.53 23.74
N ILE A 4 -3.78 -16.48 24.19
CA ILE A 4 -4.78 -15.73 23.41
C ILE A 4 -4.15 -15.09 22.17
N LYS A 5 -2.92 -14.53 22.27
CA LYS A 5 -2.20 -13.97 21.13
C LYS A 5 -1.84 -15.04 20.09
N LYS A 6 -1.45 -16.26 20.51
CA LYS A 6 -1.11 -17.36 19.59
C LYS A 6 -2.33 -17.87 18.81
N LYS A 7 -3.49 -18.02 19.48
CA LYS A 7 -4.72 -18.47 18.83
C LYS A 7 -5.24 -17.43 17.82
N HIS A 8 -5.16 -16.14 18.16
CA HIS A 8 -5.54 -15.06 17.26
C HIS A 8 -4.64 -14.99 16.02
N ILE A 9 -3.32 -15.10 16.19
CA ILE A 9 -2.37 -15.13 15.06
C ILE A 9 -2.66 -16.33 14.14
N ARG A 10 -2.86 -17.53 14.69
CA ARG A 10 -3.20 -18.73 13.90
C ARG A 10 -4.52 -18.57 13.14
N SER A 11 -5.55 -18.05 13.80
CA SER A 11 -6.84 -17.79 13.16
C SER A 11 -6.71 -16.81 11.99
N LYS A 12 -5.92 -15.74 12.17
CA LYS A 12 -5.67 -14.74 11.15
C LYS A 12 -4.92 -15.34 9.96
N THR A 13 -3.89 -16.15 10.19
CA THR A 13 -3.14 -16.83 9.12
C THR A 13 -4.01 -17.80 8.34
N ILE A 14 -4.85 -18.60 9.02
CA ILE A 14 -5.76 -19.55 8.36
C ILE A 14 -6.79 -18.80 7.50
N TRP A 15 -7.39 -17.74 8.05
CA TRP A 15 -8.29 -16.88 7.29
C TRP A 15 -7.62 -16.29 6.07
N GLN A 16 -6.36 -15.89 6.19
CA GLN A 16 -5.62 -15.30 5.08
C GLN A 16 -5.38 -16.30 3.94
N ILE A 17 -4.97 -17.52 4.27
CA ILE A 17 -4.77 -18.60 3.30
C ILE A 17 -6.09 -18.95 2.62
N PHE A 18 -7.19 -19.02 3.39
CA PHE A 18 -8.52 -19.31 2.85
C PHE A 18 -8.96 -18.26 1.82
N MET A 19 -8.80 -16.97 2.14
CA MET A 19 -9.16 -15.88 1.23
C MET A 19 -8.33 -15.91 -0.05
N MET A 20 -7.02 -16.15 0.06
CA MET A 20 -6.14 -16.29 -1.11
C MET A 20 -6.57 -17.47 -2.00
N PHE A 21 -6.90 -18.61 -1.40
CA PHE A 21 -7.36 -19.78 -2.14
C PHE A 21 -8.69 -19.50 -2.87
N LEU A 22 -9.63 -18.84 -2.20
CA LEU A 22 -10.91 -18.45 -2.79
C LEU A 22 -10.71 -17.51 -3.97
N GLU A 23 -9.86 -16.49 -3.84
CA GLU A 23 -9.52 -15.55 -4.92
C GLU A 23 -9.03 -16.29 -6.18
N ILE A 24 -8.06 -17.18 -5.99
CA ILE A 24 -7.46 -17.97 -7.07
C ILE A 24 -8.52 -18.90 -7.68
N ALA A 25 -9.30 -19.60 -6.85
CA ALA A 25 -10.30 -20.55 -7.32
C ALA A 25 -11.39 -19.87 -8.15
N VAL A 26 -11.86 -18.68 -7.74
CA VAL A 26 -12.88 -17.93 -8.48
C VAL A 26 -12.32 -17.38 -9.78
N ILE A 27 -11.13 -16.77 -9.77
CA ILE A 27 -10.58 -16.12 -10.96
C ILE A 27 -10.09 -17.16 -11.96
N VAL A 28 -9.25 -18.10 -11.53
CA VAL A 28 -8.71 -19.14 -12.41
C VAL A 28 -9.82 -20.09 -12.85
N GLY A 29 -10.71 -20.49 -11.94
CA GLY A 29 -11.86 -21.33 -12.29
C GLY A 29 -12.81 -20.64 -13.28
N GLY A 30 -13.10 -19.35 -13.06
CA GLY A 30 -13.89 -18.54 -13.98
C GLY A 30 -13.25 -18.40 -15.36
N LEU A 31 -11.94 -18.17 -15.45
CA LEU A 31 -11.22 -18.10 -16.72
C LEU A 31 -11.18 -19.45 -17.44
N THR A 32 -10.98 -20.55 -16.72
CA THR A 32 -10.98 -21.90 -17.30
C THR A 32 -12.37 -22.27 -17.85
N LEU A 33 -13.44 -21.98 -17.10
CA LEU A 33 -14.82 -22.17 -17.60
C LEU A 33 -15.16 -21.21 -18.75
N GLY A 34 -14.71 -19.94 -18.69
CA GLY A 34 -14.89 -19.02 -19.80
C GLY A 34 -14.17 -19.48 -21.07
N SER A 35 -12.97 -20.04 -20.92
CA SER A 35 -12.21 -20.66 -22.02
C SER A 35 -12.95 -21.85 -22.63
N SER A 36 -13.77 -22.58 -21.86
CA SER A 36 -14.55 -23.70 -22.38
C SER A 36 -15.65 -23.28 -23.36
N LEU A 37 -16.05 -22.01 -23.35
CA LEU A 37 -16.98 -21.46 -24.35
C LEU A 37 -16.31 -21.23 -25.70
N LEU A 38 -14.98 -21.03 -25.71
CA LEU A 38 -14.19 -20.81 -26.92
C LEU A 38 -13.60 -22.10 -27.48
N TRP A 39 -13.27 -23.06 -26.61
CA TRP A 39 -12.69 -24.34 -26.99
C TRP A 39 -13.18 -25.45 -26.06
N GLU A 40 -13.78 -26.50 -26.61
CA GLU A 40 -14.27 -27.64 -25.84
C GLU A 40 -13.13 -28.35 -25.09
N PHE A 41 -13.45 -29.04 -24.00
CA PHE A 41 -12.46 -29.82 -23.26
C PHE A 41 -12.35 -31.22 -23.87
N GLU A 42 -11.19 -31.54 -24.44
CA GLU A 42 -10.97 -32.87 -25.01
C GLU A 42 -10.55 -33.90 -23.95
N SER A 43 -9.89 -33.46 -22.87
CA SER A 43 -9.41 -34.36 -21.81
C SER A 43 -9.22 -33.64 -20.47
N GLY A 44 -9.09 -34.40 -19.38
CA GLY A 44 -8.74 -33.86 -18.07
C GLY A 44 -7.35 -33.22 -18.01
N LEU A 45 -6.46 -33.56 -18.94
CA LEU A 45 -5.12 -32.96 -19.05
C LEU A 45 -5.20 -31.54 -19.63
N ASP A 46 -6.08 -31.31 -20.61
CA ASP A 46 -6.36 -29.98 -21.17
C ASP A 46 -6.92 -29.01 -20.10
N ILE A 47 -7.77 -29.51 -19.20
CA ILE A 47 -8.25 -28.72 -18.04
C ILE A 47 -7.07 -28.31 -17.14
N LEU A 48 -6.14 -29.23 -16.84
CA LEU A 48 -4.97 -28.92 -15.99
C LEU A 48 -4.03 -27.92 -16.65
N GLU A 49 -3.78 -28.04 -17.95
CA GLU A 49 -2.95 -27.09 -18.71
C GLU A 49 -3.55 -25.67 -18.68
N ARG A 50 -4.86 -25.55 -18.94
CA ARG A 50 -5.56 -24.26 -18.88
C ARG A 50 -5.54 -23.65 -17.49
N VAL A 51 -5.77 -24.45 -16.44
CA VAL A 51 -5.65 -23.99 -15.04
C VAL A 51 -4.24 -23.50 -14.74
N GLY A 52 -3.21 -24.24 -15.15
CA GLY A 52 -1.81 -23.84 -14.97
C GLY A 52 -1.47 -22.53 -15.68
N LEU A 53 -1.93 -22.37 -16.93
CA LEU A 53 -1.69 -21.17 -17.73
C LEU A 53 -2.38 -19.94 -17.13
N PHE A 54 -3.68 -20.03 -16.84
CA PHE A 54 -4.44 -18.92 -16.26
C PHE A 54 -3.96 -18.58 -14.86
N TYR A 55 -3.56 -19.57 -14.06
CA TYR A 55 -2.92 -19.33 -12.77
C TYR A 55 -1.61 -18.56 -12.92
N GLY A 56 -0.73 -18.99 -13.84
CA GLY A 56 0.53 -18.31 -14.11
C GLY A 56 0.32 -16.85 -14.54
N PHE A 57 -0.59 -16.62 -15.49
CA PHE A 57 -0.92 -15.27 -15.95
C PHE A 57 -1.50 -14.40 -14.83
N TYR A 58 -2.41 -14.96 -14.05
CA TYR A 58 -3.01 -14.30 -12.89
C TYR A 58 -1.94 -13.86 -11.87
N GLN A 59 -1.01 -14.75 -11.53
CA GLN A 59 0.06 -14.45 -10.56
C GLN A 59 0.99 -13.34 -11.06
N ILE A 60 1.41 -13.39 -12.33
CA ILE A 60 2.29 -12.35 -12.91
C ILE A 60 1.59 -10.99 -12.91
N LEU A 61 0.35 -10.94 -13.40
CA LEU A 61 -0.41 -9.69 -13.49
C LEU A 61 -0.71 -9.11 -12.09
N THR A 62 -1.10 -9.96 -11.16
CA THR A 62 -1.30 -9.59 -9.75
C THR A 62 -0.03 -9.03 -9.15
N TYR A 63 1.11 -9.71 -9.34
CA TYR A 63 2.39 -9.25 -8.82
C TYR A 63 2.77 -7.87 -9.37
N ILE A 64 2.66 -7.65 -10.68
CA ILE A 64 3.01 -6.37 -11.31
C ILE A 64 2.11 -5.25 -10.78
N ILE A 65 0.79 -5.45 -10.76
CA ILE A 65 -0.16 -4.43 -10.28
C ILE A 65 0.09 -4.11 -8.81
N LEU A 66 0.19 -5.14 -7.96
CA LEU A 66 0.34 -4.96 -6.52
C LEU A 66 1.70 -4.39 -6.13
N SER A 67 2.76 -4.70 -6.87
CA SER A 67 4.08 -4.10 -6.68
C SER A 67 4.03 -2.61 -6.99
N ASN A 68 3.52 -2.24 -8.17
CA ASN A 68 3.42 -0.83 -8.56
C ASN A 68 2.56 0.00 -7.59
N LEU A 69 1.42 -0.54 -7.14
CA LEU A 69 0.57 0.16 -6.17
C LEU A 69 1.29 0.37 -4.82
N ASN A 70 2.09 -0.59 -4.38
CA ASN A 70 2.83 -0.48 -3.14
C ASN A 70 4.02 0.47 -3.25
N ASP A 71 4.71 0.46 -4.38
CA ASP A 71 5.81 1.37 -4.65
C ASP A 71 5.30 2.81 -4.71
N ILE A 72 4.19 3.07 -5.42
CA ILE A 72 3.51 4.38 -5.41
C ILE A 72 3.23 4.80 -3.97
N LYS A 73 2.55 3.96 -3.18
CA LYS A 73 2.18 4.29 -1.80
C LYS A 73 3.41 4.53 -0.91
N ALA A 74 4.48 3.76 -1.08
CA ALA A 74 5.72 3.96 -0.34
C ALA A 74 6.38 5.30 -0.72
N ASP A 75 6.38 5.64 -2.00
CA ASP A 75 6.92 6.90 -2.51
C ASP A 75 6.12 8.11 -1.98
N GLU A 76 4.80 8.00 -1.85
CA GLU A 76 3.97 9.06 -1.24
C GLU A 76 4.35 9.31 0.23
N PHE A 77 4.59 8.26 1.02
CA PHE A 77 5.06 8.40 2.41
C PHE A 77 6.50 8.93 2.50
N LEU A 78 7.38 8.55 1.58
CA LEU A 78 8.74 9.07 1.51
C LEU A 78 8.77 10.55 1.14
N ALA A 79 7.88 10.98 0.23
CA ALA A 79 7.70 12.39 -0.08
C ALA A 79 7.29 13.19 1.17
N LEU A 80 6.32 12.67 1.94
CA LEU A 80 5.89 13.28 3.21
C LEU A 80 7.06 13.37 4.21
N LYS A 81 7.83 12.28 4.36
CA LYS A 81 9.01 12.24 5.24
C LYS A 81 10.03 13.32 4.86
N ASN A 82 10.30 13.49 3.57
CA ASN A 82 11.27 14.47 3.07
C ASN A 82 10.79 15.91 3.33
N THR A 83 9.52 16.21 3.02
CA THR A 83 8.96 17.54 3.30
C THR A 83 8.93 17.83 4.81
N ALA A 84 8.57 16.86 5.64
CA ALA A 84 8.60 16.99 7.09
C ALA A 84 10.03 17.22 7.63
N SER A 85 11.04 16.54 7.07
CA SER A 85 12.45 16.75 7.43
C SER A 85 12.94 18.16 7.11
N ILE A 86 12.54 18.71 5.96
CA ILE A 86 12.85 20.10 5.58
C ILE A 86 12.16 21.07 6.54
N ALA A 87 10.88 20.85 6.82
CA ALA A 87 10.10 21.66 7.75
C ALA A 87 10.69 21.64 9.17
N LEU A 88 11.15 20.48 9.63
CA LEU A 88 11.82 20.34 10.93
C LEU A 88 13.05 21.24 11.01
N LYS A 89 13.93 21.18 10.00
CA LYS A 89 15.14 22.02 9.95
C LYS A 89 14.81 23.50 9.91
N ALA A 90 13.79 23.90 9.15
CA ALA A 90 13.33 25.28 9.10
C ALA A 90 12.81 25.77 10.47
N CYS A 91 12.10 24.91 11.20
CA CYS A 91 11.62 25.17 12.55
C CYS A 91 12.77 25.27 13.58
N GLU A 92 13.74 24.36 13.52
CA GLU A 92 14.94 24.36 14.38
C GLU A 92 15.79 25.62 14.21
N TYR A 93 15.98 26.08 12.96
CA TYR A 93 16.72 27.30 12.66
C TYR A 93 15.89 28.58 12.81
N ASN A 94 14.58 28.44 13.04
CA ASN A 94 13.60 29.51 13.06
C ASN A 94 13.68 30.42 11.82
N ASP A 95 13.94 29.82 10.66
CA ASP A 95 14.07 30.52 9.37
C ASP A 95 12.71 30.60 8.69
N GLU A 96 12.11 31.79 8.69
CA GLU A 96 10.79 32.03 8.09
C GLU A 96 10.77 31.82 6.57
N ALA A 97 11.86 32.10 5.85
CA ALA A 97 11.92 31.88 4.41
C ALA A 97 11.87 30.38 4.09
N TRP A 98 12.53 29.55 4.89
CA TRP A 98 12.51 28.10 4.72
C TRP A 98 11.18 27.47 5.13
N LYS A 99 10.50 28.04 6.14
CA LYS A 99 9.13 27.65 6.51
C LYS A 99 8.15 27.94 5.37
N ASP A 100 8.27 29.10 4.72
CA ASP A 100 7.42 29.45 3.58
C ASP A 100 7.70 28.56 2.36
N ILE A 101 8.96 28.23 2.07
CA ILE A 101 9.32 27.26 1.01
C ILE A 101 8.73 25.89 1.32
N ALA A 102 8.79 25.43 2.58
CA ALA A 102 8.19 24.15 2.98
C ALA A 102 6.66 24.17 2.79
N LYS A 103 5.98 25.27 3.14
CA LYS A 103 4.53 25.43 2.93
C LYS A 103 4.16 25.43 1.45
N ASP A 104 4.92 26.11 0.60
CA ASP A 104 4.70 26.10 -0.86
C ASP A 104 4.89 24.70 -1.46
N GLN A 105 5.87 23.94 -0.97
CA GLN A 105 6.02 22.53 -1.36
C GLN A 105 4.83 21.69 -0.89
N ILE A 106 4.34 21.89 0.33
CA ILE A 106 3.14 21.19 0.84
C ILE A 106 1.93 21.50 -0.04
N ASP A 107 1.71 22.77 -0.40
CA ASP A 107 0.56 23.18 -1.22
C ASP A 107 0.64 22.59 -2.63
N LYS A 108 1.84 22.53 -3.24
CA LYS A 108 2.06 21.83 -4.52
C LYS A 108 1.80 20.34 -4.45
N GLN A 109 2.19 19.70 -3.35
CA GLN A 109 2.01 18.27 -3.13
C GLN A 109 0.54 17.92 -2.78
N LEU A 110 -0.21 18.86 -2.20
CA LEU A 110 -1.66 18.74 -1.97
C LEU A 110 -2.51 19.03 -3.20
N ASP A 111 -1.94 19.63 -4.25
CA ASP A 111 -2.66 19.86 -5.49
C ASP A 111 -3.08 18.51 -6.10
N SER A 112 -4.32 18.50 -6.57
CA SER A 112 -5.21 17.34 -6.68
C SER A 112 -4.70 16.17 -7.54
N GLY A 113 -3.62 16.35 -8.29
CA GLY A 113 -3.01 15.36 -9.19
C GLY A 113 -1.79 14.60 -8.65
N VAL A 114 -1.25 14.93 -7.46
CA VAL A 114 0.05 14.37 -7.02
C VAL A 114 -0.09 13.12 -6.14
N PHE A 115 -1.01 13.11 -5.17
CA PHE A 115 -1.19 11.97 -4.26
C PHE A 115 -2.54 11.29 -4.40
N ASN A 116 -2.53 9.97 -4.39
CA ASN A 116 -3.74 9.14 -4.40
C ASN A 116 -4.19 8.74 -2.98
N ASP A 117 -3.30 8.74 -1.97
CA ASP A 117 -3.65 8.36 -0.61
C ASP A 117 -4.20 9.54 0.23
N MET A 118 -5.46 9.43 0.67
CA MET A 118 -6.12 10.44 1.51
C MET A 118 -5.44 10.64 2.87
N LEU A 119 -4.79 9.61 3.40
CA LEU A 119 -4.12 9.65 4.69
C LEU A 119 -2.81 10.45 4.59
N VAL A 120 -2.08 10.33 3.49
CA VAL A 120 -0.90 11.17 3.19
C VAL A 120 -1.34 12.64 3.08
N ARG A 121 -2.41 12.93 2.31
CA ARG A 121 -2.95 14.29 2.18
C ARG A 121 -3.35 14.89 3.53
N LYS A 122 -4.01 14.13 4.40
CA LYS A 122 -4.36 14.59 5.74
C LYS A 122 -3.13 14.96 6.57
N ASN A 123 -2.07 14.15 6.51
CA ASN A 123 -0.83 14.41 7.26
C ASN A 123 -0.09 15.63 6.73
N TYR A 124 -0.12 15.91 5.44
CA TYR A 124 0.37 17.18 4.88
C TYR A 124 -0.36 18.40 5.45
N GLY A 125 -1.69 18.32 5.64
CA GLY A 125 -2.46 19.37 6.33
C GLY A 125 -2.03 19.56 7.79
N VAL A 126 -1.80 18.46 8.52
CA VAL A 126 -1.28 18.50 9.90
C VAL A 126 0.14 19.07 9.95
N LEU A 127 0.99 18.74 8.97
CA LEU A 127 2.35 19.26 8.88
C LEU A 127 2.35 20.79 8.75
N LYS A 128 1.45 21.36 7.94
CA LYS A 128 1.30 22.81 7.79
C LYS A 128 0.99 23.49 9.13
N GLN A 129 0.04 22.94 9.90
CA GLN A 129 -0.28 23.41 11.25
C GLN A 129 0.92 23.29 12.21
N CYS A 130 1.67 22.18 12.13
CA CYS A 130 2.85 21.98 12.97
C CYS A 130 3.97 23.00 12.67
N ILE A 131 4.09 23.46 11.42
CA ILE A 131 5.02 24.53 11.04
C ILE A 131 4.58 25.87 11.65
N ASP A 132 3.28 26.18 11.59
CA ASP A 132 2.72 27.42 12.15
C ASP A 132 2.89 27.50 13.68
N GLU A 133 2.68 26.38 14.38
CA GLU A 133 2.83 26.27 15.84
C GLU A 133 4.29 26.04 16.27
N ASN A 134 5.23 25.90 15.33
CA ASN A 134 6.63 25.56 15.57
C ASN A 134 6.79 24.28 16.44
N ALA A 135 5.93 23.29 16.19
CA ALA A 135 5.78 22.07 17.00
C ALA A 135 6.81 21.00 16.60
N ILE A 136 8.10 21.28 16.82
CA ILE A 136 9.26 20.43 16.43
C ILE A 136 9.05 18.94 16.77
N LYS A 137 8.62 18.63 18.01
CA LYS A 137 8.39 17.24 18.46
C LYS A 137 7.32 16.50 17.64
N ASN A 138 6.28 17.20 17.19
CA ASN A 138 5.22 16.60 16.39
C ASN A 138 5.71 16.31 14.97
N ILE A 139 6.58 17.16 14.42
CA ILE A 139 7.22 16.96 13.11
C ILE A 139 8.18 15.77 13.17
N GLU A 140 9.00 15.64 14.22
CA GLU A 140 9.86 14.46 14.42
C GLU A 140 9.06 13.15 14.48
N TYR A 141 7.96 13.15 15.25
CA TYR A 141 7.07 11.99 15.30
C TYR A 141 6.48 11.66 13.93
N MET A 142 6.08 12.67 13.15
CA MET A 142 5.53 12.48 11.81
C MET A 142 6.55 11.87 10.85
N ILE A 143 7.83 12.25 10.94
CA ILE A 143 8.92 11.65 10.15
C ILE A 143 9.06 10.16 10.45
N ILE A 144 9.11 9.80 11.74
CA ILE A 144 9.22 8.39 12.17
C ILE A 144 8.00 7.59 11.71
N TRP A 145 6.81 8.17 11.86
CA TRP A 145 5.57 7.54 11.46
C TRP A 145 5.49 7.36 9.94
N ALA A 146 5.88 8.36 9.15
CA ALA A 146 5.92 8.26 7.68
C ALA A 146 6.92 7.21 7.19
N GLU A 147 8.10 7.13 7.83
CA GLU A 147 9.08 6.08 7.55
C GLU A 147 8.54 4.69 7.84
N HIS A 148 7.89 4.52 8.99
CA HIS A 148 7.25 3.25 9.33
C HIS A 148 6.17 2.84 8.30
N CYS A 149 5.36 3.80 7.85
CA CYS A 149 4.32 3.54 6.85
C CYS A 149 4.89 3.24 5.45
N ALA A 150 6.01 3.87 5.06
CA ALA A 150 6.71 3.55 3.82
C ALA A 150 7.25 2.11 3.85
N GLU A 151 7.89 1.71 4.95
CA GLU A 151 8.37 0.34 5.13
C GLU A 151 7.23 -0.68 5.16
N GLU A 152 6.14 -0.40 5.87
CA GLU A 152 4.97 -1.28 5.87
C GLU A 152 4.43 -1.44 4.44
N SER A 153 4.31 -0.35 3.67
CA SER A 153 3.82 -0.38 2.29
C SER A 153 4.69 -1.25 1.39
N ARG A 154 6.01 -1.18 1.55
CA ARG A 154 6.97 -2.06 0.87
C ARG A 154 6.87 -3.52 1.28
N LEU A 155 6.31 -3.86 2.44
CA LEU A 155 6.12 -5.24 2.89
C LEU A 155 4.74 -5.82 2.47
N LEU A 156 3.81 -4.97 2.02
CA LEU A 156 2.45 -5.37 1.65
C LEU A 156 2.36 -6.14 0.32
N TRP A 157 3.44 -6.31 -0.45
CA TRP A 157 3.42 -7.04 -1.74
C TRP A 157 3.04 -8.51 -1.58
N ARG A 158 3.13 -9.03 -0.34
CA ARG A 158 2.79 -10.41 0.01
C ARG A 158 1.29 -10.66 0.17
N PHE A 159 0.43 -9.63 0.15
CA PHE A 159 -1.01 -9.78 0.34
C PHE A 159 -1.77 -9.75 -0.99
N SER A 160 -2.63 -10.75 -1.23
CA SER A 160 -3.55 -10.83 -2.38
C SER A 160 -4.61 -9.72 -2.36
N PHE A 161 -5.38 -9.56 -3.45
CA PHE A 161 -6.36 -8.47 -3.55
C PHE A 161 -7.46 -8.58 -2.48
N LEU A 162 -8.01 -9.78 -2.23
CA LEU A 162 -9.02 -9.97 -1.20
C LEU A 162 -8.49 -9.69 0.20
N LEU A 163 -7.21 -9.99 0.44
CA LEU A 163 -6.56 -9.70 1.72
C LEU A 163 -6.38 -8.21 1.98
N ARG A 164 -6.31 -7.39 0.93
CA ARG A 164 -6.28 -5.93 1.05
C ARG A 164 -7.66 -5.34 1.30
N LEU A 165 -8.71 -5.92 0.70
CA LEU A 165 -10.10 -5.46 0.89
C LEU A 165 -10.66 -5.80 2.27
N VAL A 166 -10.20 -6.90 2.87
CA VAL A 166 -10.69 -7.39 4.18
C VAL A 166 -9.71 -7.02 5.32
N LYS A 167 -8.75 -6.13 5.06
CA LYS A 167 -7.86 -5.57 6.09
C LYS A 167 -8.62 -4.59 6.99
#